data_AF-A0A3S4N194-F1
#
_entry.id   AF-A0A3S4N194-F1
#
_cell.length_a   1.000
_cell.length_b   1.000
_cell.length_c   1.000
_cell.angle_alpha   90.00
_cell.angle_beta   90.00
_cell.angle_gamma   90.00
#
_symmetry.space_group_name_H-M   'P 1'
#
loop_
_entity.id
_entity.type
_entity.pdbx_description
1 polymer ?
#
loop_
_entity_poly.entity_id
_entity_poly.type
_entity_poly.pdbx_seq_one_letter_code
_entity_poly.pdbx_strand_id
1 'polypeptide(L)'
;MGIKIIIFIFTFSILSAQPEKEYQVLISKASLYHLQKNPDRAIPLYEKAFQIQEPDALNAYKAAGVYALKDNHIKAFYFLKLALSKGWTEAQKLSEDPYFKLLKIHNSQKWKQLQDQAFTKESQFITSLTLPDLREEINHLANVEQNLRYKRAQANADSENIKKVDNQIRITDSMNYQKAKEIIQKYGWPKKTEIGNDGQNNLWLIIQHADHDVLFQKKVLKEMEKIKGTNELNLENYAFLYDRVRINLNYKQLYGT
;
A
#
# COMPACT_ATOMS: atom_id res chain seq x y z
N MET A 1 6.52 68.70 -2.80
CA MET A 1 7.00 67.69 -1.83
C MET A 1 5.85 66.71 -1.60
N GLY A 2 5.81 65.61 -2.35
CA GLY A 2 4.71 64.64 -2.32
C GLY A 2 5.27 63.25 -2.08
N ILE A 3 4.96 62.66 -0.93
CA ILE A 3 5.43 61.33 -0.52
C ILE A 3 4.54 60.29 -1.20
N LYS A 4 5.09 59.50 -2.12
CA LYS A 4 4.44 58.30 -2.66
C LYS A 4 4.63 57.16 -1.67
N ILE A 5 3.55 56.73 -1.03
CA ILE A 5 3.51 55.52 -0.20
C ILE A 5 3.31 54.33 -1.14
N ILE A 6 4.32 53.46 -1.22
CA ILE A 6 4.24 52.17 -1.91
C ILE A 6 3.74 51.14 -0.90
N ILE A 7 2.51 50.68 -1.06
CA ILE A 7 1.94 49.58 -0.28
C ILE A 7 2.40 48.27 -0.91
N PHE A 8 3.33 47.57 -0.24
CA PHE A 8 3.69 46.20 -0.57
C PHE A 8 2.62 45.26 -0.01
N ILE A 9 1.75 44.75 -0.89
CA ILE A 9 0.82 43.67 -0.55
C ILE A 9 1.63 42.37 -0.57
N PHE A 10 2.06 41.92 0.60
CA PHE A 10 2.53 40.55 0.79
C PHE A 10 1.32 39.63 0.69
N THR A 11 1.10 39.04 -0.49
CA THR A 11 0.21 37.88 -0.62
C THR A 11 0.88 36.70 0.08
N PHE A 12 0.46 36.44 1.31
CA PHE A 12 0.73 35.17 1.98
C PHE A 12 0.00 34.07 1.22
N SER A 13 0.73 33.33 0.38
CA SER A 13 0.27 32.04 -0.13
C SER A 13 0.14 31.10 1.06
N ILE A 14 -1.09 30.89 1.55
CA ILE A 14 -1.37 29.88 2.56
C ILE A 14 -1.02 28.53 1.94
N LEU A 15 0.03 27.89 2.46
CA LEU A 15 0.47 26.56 2.07
C LEU A 15 -0.71 25.57 2.11
N SER A 16 -0.95 24.88 1.01
CA SER A 16 -1.89 23.76 0.85
C SER A 16 -1.49 22.48 1.60
N ALA A 17 -0.57 22.55 2.57
CA ALA A 17 0.06 21.38 3.20
C ALA A 17 -0.71 20.81 4.42
N GLN A 18 -1.70 21.54 4.97
CA GLN A 18 -2.42 21.09 6.16
C GLN A 18 -3.46 19.97 5.89
N PRO A 19 -4.31 20.06 4.84
CA PRO A 19 -5.31 19.01 4.57
C PRO A 19 -4.67 17.66 4.18
N GLU A 20 -3.60 17.69 3.39
CA GLU A 20 -2.88 16.48 2.98
C GLU A 20 -2.27 15.75 4.19
N LYS A 21 -1.65 16.51 5.11
CA LYS A 21 -1.12 15.95 6.35
C LYS A 21 -2.21 15.36 7.25
N GLU A 22 -3.38 15.99 7.33
CA GLU A 22 -4.52 15.44 8.09
C GLU A 22 -5.04 14.14 7.46
N TYR A 23 -5.21 14.11 6.13
CA TYR A 23 -5.61 12.91 5.40
C TYR A 23 -4.69 11.73 5.69
N GLN A 24 -3.37 11.94 5.55
CA GLN A 24 -2.40 10.87 5.77
C GLN A 24 -2.44 10.34 7.21
N VAL A 25 -2.53 11.22 8.22
CA VAL A 25 -2.66 10.80 9.62
C VAL A 25 -3.93 9.96 9.85
N LEU A 26 -5.05 10.35 9.25
CA LEU A 26 -6.30 9.60 9.36
C LEU A 26 -6.19 8.23 8.68
N ILE A 27 -5.62 8.17 7.48
CA ILE A 27 -5.42 6.92 6.73
C ILE A 27 -4.45 5.97 7.45
N SER A 28 -3.36 6.47 8.02
CA SER A 28 -2.43 5.63 8.79
C SER A 28 -3.12 5.01 10.01
N LYS A 29 -3.90 5.80 10.77
CA LYS A 29 -4.66 5.30 11.92
C LYS A 29 -5.76 4.32 11.49
N ALA A 30 -6.48 4.62 10.41
CA ALA A 30 -7.52 3.75 9.86
C ALA A 30 -6.92 2.42 9.38
N SER A 31 -5.76 2.45 8.72
CA SER A 31 -5.03 1.26 8.27
C SER A 31 -4.54 0.40 9.43
N LEU A 32 -4.12 1.00 10.55
CA LEU A 32 -3.77 0.27 11.76
C LEU A 32 -4.98 -0.48 12.34
N TYR A 33 -6.13 0.18 12.46
CA TYR A 33 -7.35 -0.48 12.94
C TYR A 33 -7.94 -1.49 11.95
N HIS A 34 -7.76 -1.25 10.65
CA HIS A 34 -8.00 -2.26 9.62
C HIS A 34 -7.17 -3.50 9.93
N LEU A 35 -5.84 -3.41 10.04
CA LEU A 35 -4.95 -4.55 10.33
C LEU A 35 -5.37 -5.34 11.59
N GLN A 36 -5.88 -4.65 12.61
CA GLN A 36 -6.39 -5.24 13.87
C GLN A 36 -7.81 -5.84 13.77
N LYS A 37 -8.45 -5.83 12.59
CA LYS A 37 -9.87 -6.18 12.40
C LYS A 37 -10.82 -5.44 13.35
N ASN A 38 -10.55 -4.15 13.57
CA ASN A 38 -11.38 -3.29 14.41
C ASN A 38 -12.17 -2.28 13.54
N PRO A 39 -13.28 -2.72 12.92
CA PRO A 39 -14.03 -1.86 12.01
C PRO A 39 -14.69 -0.67 12.71
N ASP A 40 -15.06 -0.79 13.98
CA ASP A 40 -15.70 0.28 14.74
C ASP A 40 -14.78 1.50 14.91
N ARG A 41 -13.46 1.27 15.01
CA ARG A 41 -12.47 2.35 15.04
C ARG A 41 -11.98 2.76 13.65
N ALA A 42 -11.91 1.82 12.71
CA ALA A 42 -11.40 2.09 11.37
C ALA A 42 -12.37 2.92 10.50
N ILE A 43 -13.67 2.58 10.51
CA ILE A 43 -14.66 3.19 9.61
C ILE A 43 -14.77 4.70 9.81
N PRO A 44 -14.93 5.26 11.02
CA PRO A 44 -15.06 6.71 11.19
C PRO A 44 -13.83 7.48 10.70
N LEU A 45 -12.63 6.88 10.81
CA LEU A 45 -11.39 7.49 10.33
C LEU A 45 -11.31 7.47 8.80
N TYR A 46 -11.70 6.37 8.16
CA TYR A 46 -11.81 6.34 6.69
C TYR A 46 -12.85 7.33 6.19
N GLU A 47 -14.03 7.40 6.81
CA GLU A 47 -15.08 8.34 6.41
C GLU A 47 -14.60 9.80 6.53
N LYS A 48 -13.93 10.15 7.64
CA LYS A 48 -13.35 11.49 7.81
C LYS A 48 -12.24 11.77 6.79
N ALA A 49 -11.35 10.80 6.54
CA ALA A 49 -10.29 10.95 5.54
C ALA A 49 -10.88 11.18 4.14
N PHE A 50 -11.91 10.43 3.77
CA PHE A 50 -12.52 10.50 2.44
C PHE A 50 -13.36 11.75 2.20
N GLN A 51 -13.69 12.50 3.25
CA GLN A 51 -14.24 13.86 3.12
C GLN A 51 -13.17 14.89 2.74
N ILE A 52 -11.89 14.64 3.07
CA ILE A 52 -10.77 15.52 2.75
C ILE A 52 -10.26 15.22 1.34
N GLN A 53 -10.08 13.93 1.02
CA GLN A 53 -9.55 13.48 -0.26
C GLN A 53 -10.15 12.12 -0.63
N GLU A 54 -10.59 11.96 -1.88
CA GLU A 54 -11.07 10.67 -2.37
C GLU A 54 -10.02 9.57 -2.21
N PRO A 55 -10.41 8.34 -1.83
CA PRO A 55 -9.46 7.24 -1.74
C PRO A 55 -8.88 6.87 -3.11
N ASP A 56 -7.61 6.49 -3.07
CA ASP A 56 -7.01 5.67 -4.12
C ASP A 56 -7.54 4.23 -4.09
N ALA A 57 -7.06 3.40 -5.01
CA ALA A 57 -7.49 2.01 -5.12
C ALA A 57 -7.24 1.21 -3.82
N LEU A 58 -6.08 1.40 -3.19
CA LEU A 58 -5.68 0.65 -2.00
C LEU A 58 -6.53 1.03 -0.78
N ASN A 59 -6.75 2.32 -0.53
CA ASN A 59 -7.54 2.77 0.61
C ASN A 59 -9.03 2.49 0.41
N ALA A 60 -9.54 2.53 -0.82
CA ALA A 60 -10.88 2.05 -1.13
C ALA A 60 -11.01 0.55 -0.85
N TYR A 61 -10.02 -0.27 -1.27
CA TYR A 61 -10.01 -1.71 -0.99
C TYR A 61 -10.01 -2.03 0.52
N LYS A 62 -9.14 -1.38 1.30
CA LYS A 62 -9.09 -1.53 2.77
C LYS A 62 -10.40 -1.08 3.43
N ALA A 63 -10.99 0.02 2.98
CA ALA A 63 -12.28 0.49 3.48
C ALA A 63 -13.37 -0.55 3.21
N ALA A 64 -13.42 -1.14 2.01
CA ALA A 64 -14.35 -2.21 1.71
C ALA A 64 -14.22 -3.38 2.68
N GLY A 65 -13.00 -3.76 3.03
CA GLY A 65 -12.72 -4.82 4.00
C GLY A 65 -13.38 -4.54 5.36
N VAL A 66 -13.19 -3.34 5.93
CA VAL A 66 -13.79 -3.03 7.25
C VAL A 66 -15.32 -2.95 7.20
N TYR A 67 -15.93 -2.47 6.11
CA TYR A 67 -17.39 -2.53 5.95
C TYR A 67 -17.90 -3.96 5.79
N ALA A 68 -17.15 -4.84 5.12
CA ALA A 68 -17.49 -6.25 5.01
C ALA A 68 -17.47 -6.95 6.39
N LEU A 69 -16.53 -6.59 7.28
CA LEU A 69 -16.52 -7.09 8.67
C LEU A 69 -17.74 -6.63 9.49
N LYS A 70 -18.36 -5.50 9.16
CA LYS A 70 -19.60 -5.01 9.78
C LYS A 70 -20.87 -5.52 9.10
N ASP A 71 -20.75 -6.47 8.18
CA ASP A 71 -21.85 -6.98 7.36
C ASP A 71 -22.56 -5.88 6.55
N ASN A 72 -21.91 -4.73 6.33
CA ASN A 72 -22.44 -3.64 5.52
C ASN A 72 -22.11 -3.88 4.04
N HIS A 73 -22.89 -4.75 3.41
CA HIS A 73 -22.65 -5.19 2.03
C HIS A 73 -22.73 -4.04 1.03
N ILE A 74 -23.60 -3.05 1.29
CA ILE A 74 -23.80 -1.89 0.39
C ILE A 74 -22.49 -1.10 0.27
N LYS A 75 -21.91 -0.69 1.41
CA LYS A 75 -20.65 0.06 1.41
C LYS A 75 -19.47 -0.81 0.99
N ALA A 76 -19.44 -2.09 1.37
CA ALA A 76 -18.38 -3.00 0.95
C ALA A 76 -18.31 -3.14 -0.58
N PHE A 77 -19.44 -3.42 -1.25
CA PHE A 77 -19.47 -3.49 -2.72
C PHE A 77 -19.22 -2.13 -3.38
N TYR A 78 -19.70 -1.02 -2.80
CA TYR A 78 -19.39 0.32 -3.29
C TYR A 78 -17.88 0.56 -3.34
N PHE A 79 -17.18 0.31 -2.23
CA PHE A 79 -15.74 0.56 -2.14
C PHE A 79 -14.92 -0.44 -2.96
N LEU A 80 -15.34 -1.70 -3.12
CA LEU A 80 -14.68 -2.63 -4.04
C LEU A 80 -14.80 -2.16 -5.49
N LYS A 81 -15.98 -1.71 -5.92
CA LYS A 81 -16.17 -1.15 -7.26
C LYS A 81 -15.36 0.12 -7.45
N LEU A 82 -15.29 0.97 -6.43
CA LEU A 82 -14.45 2.16 -6.44
C LEU A 82 -12.97 1.80 -6.60
N ALA A 83 -12.47 0.81 -5.85
CA ALA A 83 -11.10 0.31 -5.98
C ALA A 83 -10.80 -0.16 -7.41
N LEU A 84 -11.69 -0.98 -8.00
CA LEU A 84 -11.56 -1.41 -9.40
C LEU A 84 -11.61 -0.24 -10.40
N SER A 85 -12.38 0.82 -10.13
CA SER A 85 -12.43 2.02 -10.98
C SER A 85 -11.17 2.88 -10.86
N LYS A 86 -10.51 2.87 -9.70
CA LYS A 86 -9.27 3.60 -9.41
C LYS A 86 -8.01 2.81 -9.79
N GLY A 87 -8.15 1.65 -10.45
CA GLY A 87 -7.03 0.88 -10.98
C GLY A 87 -6.51 -0.21 -10.05
N TRP A 88 -7.35 -0.78 -9.17
CA TRP A 88 -6.99 -2.01 -8.46
C TRP A 88 -6.77 -3.16 -9.45
N THR A 89 -5.59 -3.77 -9.39
CA THR A 89 -5.15 -4.81 -10.33
C THR A 89 -4.78 -6.13 -9.65
N GLU A 90 -4.96 -6.29 -8.33
CA GLU A 90 -4.64 -7.55 -7.63
C GLU A 90 -5.92 -8.42 -7.48
N ALA A 91 -6.44 -9.02 -8.56
CA ALA A 91 -7.73 -9.73 -8.53
C ALA A 91 -7.67 -11.02 -7.70
N GLN A 92 -6.55 -11.76 -7.75
CA GLN A 92 -6.36 -12.95 -6.90
C GLN A 92 -6.45 -12.59 -5.41
N LYS A 93 -5.76 -11.53 -4.99
CA LYS A 93 -5.82 -11.02 -3.62
C LYS A 93 -7.25 -10.67 -3.21
N LEU A 94 -7.99 -9.93 -4.02
CA LEU A 94 -9.41 -9.65 -3.78
C LEU A 94 -10.23 -10.93 -3.61
N SER A 95 -10.00 -11.91 -4.49
CA SER A 95 -10.67 -13.21 -4.50
C SER A 95 -10.42 -14.04 -3.24
N GLU A 96 -9.21 -13.99 -2.69
CA GLU A 96 -8.77 -14.82 -1.57
C GLU A 96 -8.89 -14.12 -0.22
N ASP A 97 -9.00 -12.79 -0.20
CA ASP A 97 -8.93 -12.01 1.02
C ASP A 97 -10.03 -12.43 2.03
N PRO A 98 -9.64 -12.79 3.28
CA PRO A 98 -10.57 -13.26 4.30
C PRO A 98 -11.54 -12.19 4.84
N TYR A 99 -11.28 -10.89 4.66
CA TYR A 99 -12.22 -9.82 5.03
C TYR A 99 -13.56 -9.98 4.33
N PHE A 100 -13.56 -10.53 3.11
CA PHE A 100 -14.75 -10.69 2.30
C PHE A 100 -15.42 -12.06 2.46
N LYS A 101 -15.00 -12.91 3.41
CA LYS A 101 -15.56 -14.26 3.59
C LYS A 101 -17.08 -14.26 3.76
N LEU A 102 -17.62 -13.43 4.65
CA LEU A 102 -19.08 -13.35 4.87
C LEU A 102 -19.79 -12.71 3.67
N LEU A 103 -19.20 -11.67 3.08
CA LEU A 103 -19.72 -11.00 1.88
C LEU A 103 -19.89 -11.99 0.71
N LYS A 104 -18.90 -12.88 0.50
CA LYS A 104 -18.94 -13.98 -0.49
C LYS A 104 -20.10 -14.94 -0.25
N ILE A 105 -20.34 -15.32 1.00
CA ILE A 105 -21.39 -16.28 1.37
C ILE A 105 -22.77 -15.64 1.19
N HIS A 106 -22.98 -14.45 1.74
CA HIS A 106 -24.28 -13.78 1.75
C HIS A 106 -24.69 -13.20 0.38
N ASN A 107 -23.72 -12.93 -0.50
CA ASN A 107 -23.96 -12.27 -1.80
C ASN A 107 -23.25 -12.99 -2.95
N SER A 108 -23.30 -14.31 -3.00
CA SER A 108 -22.52 -15.16 -3.93
C SER A 108 -22.59 -14.72 -5.39
N GLN A 109 -23.79 -14.41 -5.91
CA GLN A 109 -23.96 -13.97 -7.30
C GLN A 109 -23.33 -12.59 -7.55
N LYS A 110 -23.57 -11.60 -6.68
CA LYS A 110 -22.96 -10.26 -6.82
C LYS A 110 -21.44 -10.32 -6.63
N TRP A 111 -20.97 -11.17 -5.73
CA TRP A 111 -19.56 -11.42 -5.53
C TRP A 111 -18.92 -12.02 -6.79
N LYS A 112 -19.56 -13.03 -7.39
CA LYS A 112 -19.06 -13.65 -8.62
C LYS A 112 -18.94 -12.62 -9.76
N GLN A 113 -19.95 -11.77 -9.94
CA GLN A 113 -19.89 -10.68 -10.92
C GLN A 113 -18.73 -9.71 -10.67
N LEU A 114 -18.50 -9.30 -9.42
CA LEU A 114 -17.39 -8.42 -9.06
C LEU A 114 -16.02 -9.09 -9.28
N GLN A 115 -15.92 -10.38 -8.93
CA GLN A 115 -14.72 -11.18 -9.11
C GLN A 115 -14.39 -11.30 -10.61
N ASP A 116 -15.37 -11.63 -11.46
CA ASP A 116 -15.18 -11.73 -12.90
C ASP A 116 -14.78 -10.38 -13.52
N GLN A 117 -15.35 -9.27 -13.03
CA GLN A 117 -14.93 -7.92 -13.40
C GLN A 117 -13.46 -7.64 -12.99
N ALA A 118 -13.06 -8.03 -11.78
CA ALA A 118 -11.70 -7.84 -11.31
C ALA A 118 -10.69 -8.62 -12.16
N PHE A 119 -10.95 -9.91 -12.43
CA PHE A 119 -10.08 -10.73 -13.27
C PHE A 119 -10.03 -10.23 -14.71
N THR A 120 -11.16 -9.82 -15.30
CA THR A 120 -11.18 -9.26 -16.66
C THR A 120 -10.31 -8.01 -16.77
N LYS A 121 -10.43 -7.11 -15.79
CA LYS A 121 -9.60 -5.89 -15.72
C LYS A 121 -8.12 -6.20 -15.53
N GLU A 122 -7.78 -7.13 -14.64
CA GLU A 122 -6.38 -7.54 -14.45
C GLU A 122 -5.81 -8.19 -15.71
N SER A 123 -6.55 -9.08 -16.39
CA SER A 123 -6.09 -9.68 -17.65
C SER A 123 -5.81 -8.63 -18.74
N GLN A 124 -6.67 -7.61 -18.87
CA GLN A 124 -6.43 -6.49 -19.80
C GLN A 124 -5.24 -5.62 -19.38
N PHE A 125 -5.05 -5.41 -18.08
CA PHE A 125 -3.92 -4.65 -17.56
C PHE A 125 -2.59 -5.39 -17.80
N ILE A 126 -2.55 -6.70 -17.57
CA ILE A 126 -1.35 -7.53 -17.74
C ILE A 126 -0.81 -7.43 -19.17
N THR A 127 -1.67 -7.33 -20.19
CA THR A 127 -1.21 -7.18 -21.59
C THR A 127 -0.51 -5.86 -21.87
N SER A 128 -0.67 -4.86 -21.00
CA SER A 128 0.02 -3.56 -21.11
C SER A 128 1.42 -3.55 -20.47
N LEU A 129 1.77 -4.59 -19.70
CA LEU A 129 3.04 -4.68 -19.00
C LEU A 129 4.11 -5.37 -19.84
N THR A 130 5.36 -4.93 -19.71
CA THR A 130 6.49 -5.59 -20.38
C THR A 130 7.11 -6.73 -19.56
N LEU A 131 6.89 -6.77 -18.24
CA LEU A 131 7.38 -7.85 -17.35
C LEU A 131 6.25 -8.42 -16.46
N PRO A 132 5.16 -8.95 -17.05
CA PRO A 132 4.01 -9.45 -16.29
C PRO A 132 4.36 -10.62 -15.37
N ASP A 133 5.23 -11.54 -15.79
CA ASP A 133 5.65 -12.69 -14.98
C ASP A 133 6.42 -12.25 -13.72
N LEU A 134 7.25 -11.20 -13.85
CA LEU A 134 7.97 -10.62 -12.71
C LEU A 134 7.00 -9.97 -11.73
N ARG A 135 5.97 -9.27 -12.23
CA ARG A 135 4.90 -8.74 -11.38
C ARG A 135 4.20 -9.86 -10.61
N GLU A 136 3.84 -10.95 -11.29
CA GLU A 136 3.17 -12.09 -10.66
C GLU A 136 4.02 -12.68 -9.53
N GLU A 137 5.32 -12.91 -9.77
CA GLU A 137 6.27 -13.38 -8.75
C GLU A 137 6.32 -12.44 -7.54
N ILE A 138 6.51 -11.13 -7.77
CA ILE A 138 6.59 -10.12 -6.70
C ILE A 138 5.29 -10.08 -5.89
N ASN A 139 4.15 -10.07 -6.57
CA ASN A 139 2.83 -10.01 -5.92
C ASN A 139 2.60 -11.26 -5.07
N HIS A 140 2.98 -12.45 -5.55
CA HIS A 140 2.88 -13.68 -4.79
C HIS A 140 3.72 -13.62 -3.50
N LEU A 141 5.00 -13.23 -3.60
CA LEU A 141 5.91 -13.12 -2.46
C LEU A 141 5.37 -12.16 -1.38
N ALA A 142 4.89 -10.99 -1.81
CA ALA A 142 4.34 -10.00 -0.89
C ALA A 142 3.02 -10.47 -0.26
N ASN A 143 2.13 -11.12 -1.03
CA ASN A 143 0.86 -11.61 -0.51
C ASN A 143 1.06 -12.70 0.56
N VAL A 144 1.98 -13.64 0.35
CA VAL A 144 2.32 -14.66 1.36
C VAL A 144 2.82 -14.01 2.66
N GLU A 145 3.73 -13.05 2.54
CA GLU A 145 4.30 -12.33 3.68
C GLU A 145 3.25 -11.49 4.44
N GLN A 146 2.44 -10.72 3.72
CA GLN A 146 1.40 -9.88 4.31
C GLN A 146 0.33 -10.73 5.00
N ASN A 147 -0.04 -11.88 4.45
CA ASN A 147 -0.96 -12.82 5.09
C ASN A 147 -0.45 -13.31 6.45
N LEU A 148 0.86 -13.54 6.61
CA LEU A 148 1.46 -13.90 7.90
C LEU A 148 1.39 -12.72 8.89
N ARG A 149 1.68 -11.50 8.44
CA ARG A 149 1.55 -10.29 9.28
C ARG A 149 0.11 -10.03 9.71
N TYR A 150 -0.87 -10.27 8.83
CA TYR A 150 -2.29 -10.24 9.20
C TYR A 150 -2.64 -11.27 10.26
N LYS A 151 -2.19 -12.52 10.10
CA LYS A 151 -2.38 -13.57 11.11
C LYS A 151 -1.74 -13.16 12.44
N ARG A 152 -0.55 -12.55 12.40
CA ARG A 152 0.17 -12.09 13.59
C ARG A 152 -0.55 -10.97 14.33
N ALA A 153 -1.11 -10.00 13.62
CA ALA A 153 -1.86 -8.89 14.20
C ALA A 153 -3.19 -9.34 14.83
N GLN A 154 -3.73 -10.49 14.41
CA GLN A 154 -4.98 -11.07 14.90
C GLN A 154 -4.77 -12.18 15.93
N ALA A 155 -3.52 -12.60 16.16
CA ALA A 155 -3.24 -13.65 17.13
C ALA A 155 -3.57 -13.16 18.55
N ASN A 156 -4.34 -13.96 19.29
CA ASN A 156 -4.53 -13.75 20.72
C ASN A 156 -3.19 -13.87 21.45
N ALA A 157 -3.09 -13.37 22.69
CA ALA A 157 -1.88 -13.37 23.51
C ALA A 157 -1.34 -14.78 23.88
N ASP A 158 -1.82 -15.85 23.24
CA ASP A 158 -1.23 -17.16 23.31
C ASP A 158 0.19 -17.14 22.73
N SER A 159 1.15 -17.25 23.65
CA SER A 159 2.57 -17.09 23.35
C SER A 159 3.11 -18.14 22.36
N GLU A 160 2.51 -19.33 22.27
CA GLU A 160 3.01 -20.39 21.38
C GLU A 160 2.59 -20.16 19.94
N ASN A 161 1.32 -19.83 19.71
CA ASN A 161 0.82 -19.45 18.39
C ASN A 161 1.51 -18.20 17.85
N ILE A 162 1.74 -17.19 18.72
CA ILE A 162 2.51 -16.00 18.36
C ILE A 162 3.93 -16.37 17.91
N LYS A 163 4.67 -17.17 18.69
CA LYS A 163 6.02 -17.62 18.35
C LYS A 163 6.07 -18.37 17.03
N LYS A 164 5.07 -19.22 16.76
CA LYS A 164 4.96 -19.96 15.50
C LYS A 164 4.81 -19.02 14.30
N VAL A 165 3.90 -18.04 14.38
CA VAL A 165 3.70 -17.07 13.30
C VAL A 165 4.92 -16.16 13.14
N ASP A 166 5.55 -15.73 14.23
CA ASP A 166 6.78 -14.92 14.20
C ASP A 166 7.93 -15.68 13.51
N ASN A 167 8.07 -16.98 13.77
CA ASN A 167 9.06 -17.81 13.08
C ASN A 167 8.74 -17.96 11.59
N GLN A 168 7.47 -18.11 11.21
CA GLN A 168 7.05 -18.13 9.80
C GLN A 168 7.37 -16.80 9.10
N ILE A 169 7.07 -15.66 9.75
CA ILE A 169 7.42 -14.34 9.25
C ILE A 169 8.93 -14.24 9.00
N ARG A 170 9.75 -14.61 9.99
CA ARG A 170 11.22 -14.53 9.86
C ARG A 170 11.75 -15.38 8.70
N ILE A 171 11.22 -16.60 8.52
CA ILE A 171 11.62 -17.49 7.42
C ILE A 171 11.20 -16.88 6.07
N THR A 172 9.95 -16.43 5.95
CA THR A 172 9.43 -15.81 4.72
C THR A 172 10.17 -14.52 4.39
N ASP A 173 10.42 -13.63 5.36
CA ASP A 173 11.17 -12.40 5.16
C ASP A 173 12.59 -12.69 4.66
N SER A 174 13.26 -13.72 5.20
CA SER A 174 14.59 -14.14 4.74
C SER A 174 14.57 -14.64 3.30
N MET A 175 13.56 -15.41 2.90
CA MET A 175 13.42 -15.90 1.52
C MET A 175 13.10 -14.75 0.56
N ASN A 176 12.14 -13.91 0.93
CA ASN A 176 11.74 -12.73 0.16
C ASN A 176 12.90 -11.74 -0.01
N TYR A 177 13.73 -11.54 1.03
CA TYR A 177 14.95 -10.73 0.94
C TYR A 177 15.93 -11.25 -0.12
N GLN A 178 16.19 -12.57 -0.17
CA GLN A 178 17.06 -13.13 -1.21
C GLN A 178 16.47 -12.92 -2.61
N LYS A 179 15.16 -13.14 -2.77
CA LYS A 179 14.46 -12.88 -4.03
C LYS A 179 14.51 -11.41 -4.44
N ALA A 180 14.31 -10.48 -3.51
CA ALA A 180 14.43 -9.06 -3.79
C ALA A 180 15.85 -8.70 -4.26
N LYS A 181 16.91 -9.31 -3.71
CA LYS A 181 18.28 -9.10 -4.21
C LYS A 181 18.46 -9.59 -5.64
N GLU A 182 17.96 -10.78 -5.97
CA GLU A 182 18.01 -11.34 -7.32
C GLU A 182 17.29 -10.40 -8.31
N ILE A 183 16.09 -9.93 -7.96
CA ILE A 183 15.30 -8.99 -8.77
C ILE A 183 16.08 -7.69 -8.97
N ILE A 184 16.55 -7.05 -7.90
CA ILE A 184 17.27 -5.77 -7.97
C ILE A 184 18.59 -5.92 -8.74
N GLN A 185 19.27 -7.05 -8.62
CA GLN A 185 20.50 -7.33 -9.38
C GLN A 185 20.22 -7.49 -10.88
N LYS A 186 19.12 -8.14 -11.25
CA LYS A 186 18.80 -8.45 -12.65
C LYS A 186 18.13 -7.29 -13.38
N TYR A 187 17.22 -6.58 -12.71
CA TYR A 187 16.34 -5.59 -13.34
C TYR A 187 16.58 -4.15 -12.84
N GLY A 188 17.43 -3.94 -11.83
CA GLY A 188 17.45 -2.66 -11.10
C GLY A 188 16.14 -2.45 -10.35
N TRP A 189 15.64 -1.21 -10.26
CA TRP A 189 14.29 -0.93 -9.77
C TRP A 189 13.31 -0.96 -10.96
N PRO A 190 12.43 -1.97 -11.08
CA PRO A 190 11.54 -2.07 -12.23
C PRO A 190 10.53 -0.92 -12.25
N LYS A 191 10.23 -0.42 -13.44
CA LYS A 191 9.31 0.69 -13.72
C LYS A 191 7.85 0.27 -13.59
N LYS A 192 6.94 1.24 -13.45
CA LYS A 192 5.49 0.97 -13.42
C LYS A 192 4.97 0.39 -14.72
N THR A 193 5.50 0.81 -15.86
CA THR A 193 5.16 0.21 -17.16
C THR A 193 5.64 -1.24 -17.30
N GLU A 194 6.60 -1.67 -16.48
CA GLU A 194 7.12 -3.04 -16.50
C GLU A 194 6.30 -3.97 -15.61
N ILE A 195 6.00 -3.55 -14.37
CA ILE A 195 5.38 -4.41 -13.35
C ILE A 195 4.14 -3.83 -12.66
N GLY A 196 3.67 -2.66 -13.09
CA GLY A 196 2.55 -1.96 -12.47
C GLY A 196 2.88 -1.22 -11.18
N ASN A 197 1.93 -0.40 -10.73
CA ASN A 197 2.00 0.28 -9.43
C ASN A 197 1.99 -0.71 -8.26
N ASP A 198 1.18 -1.76 -8.38
CA ASP A 198 1.05 -2.82 -7.40
C ASP A 198 2.34 -3.65 -7.29
N GLY A 199 2.96 -3.99 -8.42
CA GLY A 199 4.27 -4.66 -8.43
C GLY A 199 5.34 -3.82 -7.73
N GLN A 200 5.45 -2.52 -8.04
CA GLN A 200 6.39 -1.64 -7.32
C GLN A 200 6.08 -1.54 -5.83
N ASN A 201 4.80 -1.49 -5.45
CA ASN A 201 4.39 -1.42 -4.06
C ASN A 201 4.73 -2.71 -3.30
N ASN A 202 4.46 -3.85 -3.89
CA ASN A 202 4.73 -5.16 -3.31
C ASN A 202 6.24 -5.44 -3.22
N LEU A 203 7.04 -5.01 -4.21
CA LEU A 203 8.49 -5.08 -4.13
C LEU A 203 9.04 -4.18 -3.01
N TRP A 204 8.49 -2.96 -2.87
CA TRP A 204 8.85 -2.06 -1.77
C TRP A 204 8.51 -2.63 -0.39
N LEU A 205 7.33 -3.27 -0.22
CA LEU A 205 6.93 -3.95 1.02
C LEU A 205 7.96 -5.00 1.46
N ILE A 206 8.47 -5.79 0.51
CA ILE A 206 9.51 -6.78 0.80
C ILE A 206 10.83 -6.09 1.23
N ILE A 207 11.26 -5.08 0.49
CA ILE A 207 12.56 -4.43 0.70
C ILE A 207 12.62 -3.62 1.99
N GLN A 208 11.54 -2.92 2.36
CA GLN A 208 11.53 -2.15 3.61
C GLN A 208 11.67 -3.05 4.85
N HIS A 209 11.24 -4.31 4.78
CA HIS A 209 11.37 -5.27 5.90
C HIS A 209 12.79 -5.85 6.02
N ALA A 210 13.69 -5.56 5.07
CA ALA A 210 15.09 -5.95 5.13
C ALA A 210 15.96 -5.01 6.00
N ASP A 211 15.46 -4.57 7.17
CA ASP A 211 16.15 -3.62 8.06
C ASP A 211 17.52 -4.13 8.56
N HIS A 212 17.71 -5.45 8.56
CA HIS A 212 18.99 -6.07 8.90
C HIS A 212 20.11 -5.81 7.86
N ASP A 213 19.76 -5.35 6.64
CA ASP A 213 20.70 -5.03 5.57
C ASP A 213 20.43 -3.64 4.98
N VAL A 214 20.82 -2.62 5.74
CA VAL A 214 20.72 -1.21 5.34
C VAL A 214 21.53 -0.90 4.07
N LEU A 215 22.63 -1.63 3.81
CA LEU A 215 23.43 -1.43 2.60
C LEU A 215 22.66 -1.87 1.34
N PHE A 216 21.92 -2.97 1.42
CA PHE A 216 21.00 -3.37 0.36
C PHE A 216 19.91 -2.32 0.14
N GLN A 217 19.25 -1.83 1.20
CA GLN A 217 18.24 -0.77 1.06
C GLN A 217 18.82 0.51 0.41
N LYS A 218 20.05 0.90 0.75
CA LYS A 218 20.77 2.01 0.07
C LYS A 218 21.03 1.72 -1.40
N LYS A 219 21.39 0.48 -1.76
CA LYS A 219 21.56 0.08 -3.17
C LYS A 219 20.24 0.22 -3.93
N VAL A 220 19.13 -0.22 -3.33
CA VAL A 220 17.80 -0.07 -3.92
C VAL A 220 17.46 1.41 -4.14
N LEU A 221 17.72 2.29 -3.17
CA LEU A 221 17.49 3.73 -3.34
C LEU A 221 18.26 4.32 -4.53
N LYS A 222 19.50 3.89 -4.76
CA LYS A 222 20.28 4.30 -5.94
C LYS A 222 19.65 3.81 -7.24
N GLU A 223 19.05 2.63 -7.25
CA GLU A 223 18.34 2.13 -8.43
C GLU A 223 17.03 2.92 -8.67
N MET A 224 16.28 3.22 -7.61
CA MET A 224 15.08 4.08 -7.70
C MET A 224 15.42 5.50 -8.18
N GLU A 225 16.55 6.06 -7.74
CA GLU A 225 17.02 7.38 -8.15
C GLU A 225 17.22 7.52 -9.66
N LYS A 226 17.58 6.45 -10.37
CA LYS A 226 17.78 6.46 -11.84
C LYS A 226 16.51 6.82 -12.61
N ILE A 227 15.33 6.55 -12.03
CA ILE A 227 14.03 6.85 -12.64
C ILE A 227 13.24 7.92 -11.86
N LYS A 228 13.85 8.53 -10.84
CA LYS A 228 13.23 9.61 -10.05
C LYS A 228 13.01 10.84 -10.95
N GLY A 229 11.85 11.46 -10.80
CA GLY A 229 11.42 12.59 -11.65
C GLY A 229 10.64 12.17 -12.90
N THR A 230 10.52 10.85 -13.16
CA THR A 230 9.58 10.30 -14.15
C THR A 230 8.27 9.86 -13.48
N ASN A 231 7.23 9.62 -14.27
CA ASN A 231 5.99 9.01 -13.80
C ASN A 231 6.13 7.51 -13.49
N GLU A 232 7.27 6.88 -13.85
CA GLU A 232 7.55 5.45 -13.69
C GLU A 232 7.92 5.05 -12.26
N LEU A 233 8.14 5.99 -11.35
CA LEU A 233 8.49 5.72 -9.95
C LEU A 233 7.31 6.02 -9.03
N ASN A 234 7.03 5.12 -8.08
CA ASN A 234 6.22 5.46 -6.92
C ASN A 234 7.08 6.30 -5.95
N LEU A 235 6.90 7.63 -6.00
CA LEU A 235 7.68 8.57 -5.19
C LEU A 235 7.42 8.44 -3.69
N GLU A 236 6.23 8.00 -3.29
CA GLU A 236 5.89 7.76 -1.89
C GLU A 236 6.73 6.61 -1.33
N ASN A 237 6.82 5.49 -2.06
CA ASN A 237 7.68 4.36 -1.67
C ASN A 237 9.16 4.76 -1.57
N TYR A 238 9.63 5.63 -2.47
CA TYR A 238 10.98 6.18 -2.39
C TYR A 238 11.17 7.00 -1.11
N ALA A 239 10.25 7.90 -0.78
CA ALA A 239 10.32 8.74 0.41
C ALA A 239 10.37 7.90 1.69
N PHE A 240 9.45 6.92 1.81
CA PHE A 240 9.44 5.99 2.95
C PHE A 240 10.74 5.19 3.08
N LEU A 241 11.24 4.61 1.99
CA LEU A 241 12.47 3.82 2.05
C LEU A 241 13.68 4.71 2.39
N TYR A 242 13.72 5.93 1.86
CA TYR A 242 14.78 6.90 2.13
C TYR A 242 14.84 7.24 3.62
N ASP A 243 13.69 7.58 4.21
CA ASP A 243 13.60 7.94 5.61
C ASP A 243 13.87 6.74 6.53
N ARG A 244 13.42 5.53 6.15
CA ARG A 244 13.74 4.29 6.88
C ARG A 244 15.25 4.03 6.91
N VAL A 245 15.93 4.18 5.77
CA VAL A 245 17.41 4.07 5.70
C VAL A 245 18.09 5.14 6.56
N ARG A 246 17.58 6.38 6.57
CA ARG A 246 18.11 7.46 7.40
C ARG A 246 17.99 7.12 8.89
N ILE A 247 16.80 6.69 9.33
CA ILE A 247 16.54 6.30 10.73
C ILE A 247 17.44 5.14 11.15
N ASN A 248 17.54 4.09 10.32
CA ASN A 248 18.41 2.93 10.64
C ASN A 248 19.90 3.29 10.72
N LEU A 249 20.29 4.45 10.18
CA LEU A 249 21.63 5.04 10.30
C LEU A 249 21.74 6.16 11.34
N ASN A 250 20.72 6.35 12.18
CA ASN A 250 20.62 7.42 13.18
C ASN A 250 20.66 8.85 12.61
N TYR A 251 20.21 9.04 11.37
CA TYR A 251 20.01 10.36 10.76
C TYR A 251 18.56 10.82 10.87
N LYS A 252 18.34 12.14 10.83
CA LYS A 252 17.00 12.74 10.73
C LYS A 252 16.32 12.33 9.42
N GLN A 253 15.02 12.08 9.45
CA GLN A 253 14.19 11.94 8.25
C GLN A 253 14.31 13.18 7.35
N LEU A 254 14.27 12.99 6.02
CA LEU A 254 14.22 14.07 5.04
C LEU A 254 12.78 14.39 4.64
N TYR A 255 11.97 13.36 4.43
CA TYR A 255 10.57 13.51 3.99
C TYR A 255 9.58 13.53 5.16
N GLY A 256 10.00 13.07 6.34
CA GLY A 256 9.17 13.00 7.54
C GLY A 256 8.14 11.87 7.52
N THR A 257 8.43 10.78 6.80
CA THR A 257 7.55 9.62 6.60
C THR A 257 7.81 8.50 7.59
#